data_AF-A0A392TYN8-F1
#
_entry.id   AF-A0A392TYN8-F1
#
_cell.length_a   1.000
_cell.length_b   1.000
_cell.length_c   1.000
_cell.angle_alpha   90.00
_cell.angle_beta   90.00
_cell.angle_gamma   90.00
#
_symmetry.space_group_name_H-M   'P 1'
#
loop_
_entity.id
_entity.type
_entity.pdbx_description
1 polymer ?
#
loop_
_entity_poly.entity_id
_entity_poly.type
_entity_poly.pdbx_seq_one_letter_code
_entity_poly.pdbx_strand_id
1 'polypeptide(L)' 'DQCNVPAMEEWRRQMYMATSKNRLLRPETYRDEWDDDELVLQAEHEFDNYKF' A
#
# COMPACT_ATOMS: atom_id res chain seq x y z
N ASP A 1 5.93 8.01 18.90
CA ASP A 1 6.83 7.12 19.68
C ASP A 1 6.36 6.85 21.10
N GLN A 2 5.20 6.20 21.26
CA GLN A 2 4.78 5.71 22.60
C GLN A 2 5.18 4.25 22.84
N CYS A 3 5.37 3.48 21.77
CA CYS A 3 5.55 2.02 21.86
C CYS A 3 6.89 1.53 21.27
N ASN A 4 7.80 2.41 20.86
CA ASN A 4 9.07 2.05 20.16
C ASN A 4 8.90 1.06 18.99
N VAL A 5 7.72 1.06 18.37
CA VAL A 5 7.45 0.30 17.15
C VAL A 5 7.87 1.16 15.96
N PRO A 6 8.37 0.54 14.87
CA PRO A 6 8.59 1.24 13.63
C PRO A 6 7.33 1.98 13.17
N ALA A 7 7.53 3.16 12.59
CA ALA A 7 6.44 3.87 11.94
C ALA A 7 5.89 3.02 10.77
N MET A 8 4.62 3.25 10.43
CA MET A 8 4.01 2.63 9.27
C MET A 8 4.78 3.00 8.00
N GLU A 9 4.96 2.02 7.13
CA GLU A 9 5.64 2.18 5.86
C GLU A 9 4.91 3.18 4.96
N GLU A 10 5.68 3.97 4.21
CA GLU A 10 5.15 5.02 3.35
C GLU A 10 4.26 4.47 2.24
N TRP A 11 4.73 3.43 1.54
CA TRP A 11 4.00 2.75 0.47
C TRP A 11 2.65 2.25 0.96
N ARG A 12 2.56 1.77 2.22
CA ARG A 12 1.33 1.26 2.80
C ARG A 12 0.29 2.35 2.97
N ARG A 13 0.70 3.55 3.39
CA ARG A 13 -0.20 4.71 3.45
C ARG A 13 -0.64 5.15 2.05
N GLN A 14 0.27 5.13 1.08
CA GLN A 14 -0.05 5.51 -0.30
C GLN A 14 -1.04 4.53 -0.95
N MET A 15 -0.86 3.22 -0.75
CA MET A 15 -1.81 2.19 -1.21
C MET A 15 -3.19 2.40 -0.61
N TYR A 16 -3.29 2.74 0.68
CA TYR A 16 -4.58 3.04 1.32
C TYR A 16 -5.29 4.22 0.65
N MET A 17 -4.55 5.30 0.34
CA MET A 17 -5.11 6.47 -0.33
C MET A 17 -5.52 6.17 -1.78
N ALA A 18 -4.68 5.45 -2.53
CA ALA A 18 -4.96 5.05 -3.90
C ALA A 18 -6.20 4.14 -3.98
N THR A 19 -6.27 3.14 -3.12
CA THR A 19 -7.45 2.25 -3.00
C THR A 19 -8.70 3.05 -2.63
N SER A 20 -8.61 3.98 -1.68
CA SER A 20 -9.76 4.81 -1.29
C SER A 20 -10.26 5.68 -2.45
N LYS A 21 -9.34 6.24 -3.25
CA LYS A 21 -9.67 7.01 -4.45
C LYS A 21 -10.29 6.13 -5.53
N ASN A 22 -9.71 4.96 -5.81
CA ASN A 22 -10.23 4.02 -6.80
C ASN A 22 -11.60 3.48 -6.41
N ARG A 23 -11.83 3.17 -5.13
CA ARG A 23 -13.14 2.76 -4.63
C ARG A 23 -14.22 3.83 -4.84
N LEU A 24 -13.86 5.11 -4.76
CA LEU A 24 -14.78 6.21 -5.03
C LEU A 24 -15.05 6.39 -6.54
N LEU A 25 -14.01 6.26 -7.38
CA LEU A 25 -14.10 6.48 -8.82
C LEU A 25 -14.70 5.30 -9.60
N ARG A 26 -14.37 4.08 -9.19
CA ARG A 26 -14.71 2.81 -9.86
C ARG A 26 -15.13 1.74 -8.83
N PRO A 27 -16.25 1.91 -8.12
CA PRO A 27 -16.63 1.03 -7.01
C PRO A 27 -16.80 -0.45 -7.40
N GLU A 28 -17.17 -0.73 -8.64
CA GLU A 28 -17.35 -2.10 -9.15
C GLU A 28 -16.03 -2.75 -9.60
N THR A 29 -15.08 -1.98 -10.15
CA THR A 29 -13.86 -2.54 -10.76
C THR A 29 -12.57 -2.23 -10.00
N TYR A 30 -12.57 -1.41 -8.94
CA TYR A 30 -11.33 -1.02 -8.23
C TYR A 30 -10.53 -2.18 -7.63
N ARG A 31 -11.13 -3.36 -7.49
CA ARG A 31 -10.46 -4.57 -7.00
C ARG A 31 -9.79 -5.37 -8.11
N ASP A 32 -10.26 -5.21 -9.33
CA ASP A 32 -9.74 -5.91 -10.51
C ASP A 32 -8.79 -5.00 -11.31
N GLU A 33 -8.99 -3.67 -11.21
CA GLU A 33 -8.24 -2.66 -11.93
C GLU A 33 -7.68 -1.60 -10.96
N TRP A 34 -6.35 -1.47 -10.92
CA TRP A 34 -5.63 -0.43 -10.21
C TRP A 34 -4.36 0.00 -10.96
N ASP A 35 -3.87 1.19 -10.65
CA ASP A 35 -2.69 1.81 -11.28
C ASP A 35 -1.60 2.11 -10.24
N ASP A 36 -1.41 1.20 -9.28
CA ASP A 36 -0.47 1.32 -8.16
C ASP A 36 0.61 0.23 -8.15
N ASP A 37 0.97 -0.30 -9.32
CA ASP A 37 2.01 -1.32 -9.51
C ASP A 37 3.36 -0.91 -8.89
N GLU A 38 3.73 0.36 -8.97
CA GLU A 38 4.95 0.89 -8.34
C GLU A 38 4.94 0.73 -6.81
N LEU A 39 3.77 0.88 -6.17
CA LEU A 39 3.62 0.70 -4.73
C LEU A 39 3.66 -0.78 -4.34
N VAL A 40 3.13 -1.66 -5.19
CA VAL A 40 3.24 -3.11 -5.01
C VAL A 40 4.71 -3.53 -5.06
N LEU A 41 5.47 -3.06 -6.05
CA LEU A 41 6.91 -3.34 -6.16
C LEU A 41 7.71 -2.83 -4.97
N GLN A 42 7.38 -1.63 -4.46
CA GLN A 42 8.02 -1.12 -3.25
C GLN A 42 7.72 -2.00 -2.02
N ALA A 43 6.47 -2.43 -1.87
CA ALA A 43 6.08 -3.32 -0.79
C ALA A 43 6.84 -4.65 -0.86
N GLU A 44 6.91 -5.28 -2.05
CA GLU A 44 7.65 -6.52 -2.28
C GLU A 44 9.14 -6.37 -1.95
N HIS A 45 9.77 -5.28 -2.40
CA HIS A 45 11.17 -5.01 -2.08
C HIS A 45 11.43 -4.86 -0.57
N GLU A 46 10.54 -4.18 0.15
CA GLU A 46 10.63 -4.07 1.60
C GLU A 46 10.32 -5.41 2.29
N PHE A 47 9.42 -6.22 1.73
CA PHE A 47 9.13 -7.57 2.21
C PHE A 47 10.32 -8.51 2.13
N ASP A 48 11.10 -8.46 1.05
CA ASP A 48 12.35 -9.23 0.91
C ASP A 48 13.38 -8.88 1.99
N ASN A 49 13.31 -7.67 2.55
CA ASN A 49 14.20 -7.22 3.61
C ASN A 49 13.73 -7.64 5.01
N TYR A 50 12.48 -8.10 5.17
CA TYR A 50 12.02 -8.67 6.44
C TYR A 50 12.64 -10.06 6.63
N LYS A 51 13.60 -10.15 7.55
CA LYS A 51 14.15 -11.44 7.99
C LYS A 51 13.22 -12.04 9.04
N PHE A 52 12.64 -13.19 8.74
CA PHE A 52 11.97 -14.06 9.72
C PHE A 52 12.99 -14.79 10.59
#